data_AF-A0A9D1XNI4-F1
#
_entry.id   AF-A0A9D1XNI4-F1
#
_cell.length_a   1.000
_cell.length_b   1.000
_cell.length_c   1.000
_cell.angle_alpha   90.00
_cell.angle_beta   90.00
_cell.angle_gamma   90.00
#
_symmetry.space_group_name_H-M   'P 1'
#
loop_
_entity.id
_entity.type
_entity.pdbx_description
1 polymer ?
#
loop_
_entity_poly.entity_id
_entity_poly.type
_entity_poly.pdbx_seq_one_letter_code
_entity_poly.pdbx_strand_id
1 'polypeptide(L)'
;MDNIFAVLPILVFLALLWFTYTNISYAVTLYRAKKNDHTLSLCLSDTGKYFYIALLILYLILFVTCVSLMVLAILNDINDLYAPLNILTIGTIIFCYLFQQIIFVGQRQMMIGRVKLDYRRIKRVTYPKETKLRFIYGQKSYETNIRFADDFKLKKALQKTR
;
A
#
# COMPACT_ATOMS: atom_id res chain seq x y z
N MET A 1 31.18 -17.32 -10.45
CA MET A 1 30.88 -16.04 -9.80
C MET A 1 30.19 -15.09 -10.77
N ASP A 2 30.60 -15.05 -12.04
CA ASP A 2 30.07 -14.13 -13.07
C ASP A 2 28.57 -14.33 -13.39
N ASN A 3 28.09 -15.58 -13.41
CA ASN A 3 26.67 -15.85 -13.68
C ASN A 3 25.73 -15.30 -12.59
N ILE A 4 26.18 -15.17 -11.34
CA ILE A 4 25.34 -14.65 -10.24
C ILE A 4 25.13 -13.15 -10.40
N PHE A 5 26.19 -12.41 -10.77
CA PHE A 5 26.11 -10.97 -11.02
C PHE A 5 25.30 -10.64 -12.28
N ALA A 6 25.23 -11.55 -13.26
CA ALA A 6 24.37 -11.39 -14.43
C ALA A 6 22.87 -11.67 -14.14
N VAL A 7 22.55 -12.56 -13.20
CA VAL A 7 21.17 -12.97 -12.89
C VAL A 7 20.49 -12.06 -11.87
N LEU A 8 21.25 -11.54 -10.90
CA LEU A 8 20.74 -10.64 -9.84
C LEU A 8 19.91 -9.44 -10.37
N PRO A 9 20.34 -8.71 -11.41
CA PRO A 9 19.65 -7.53 -11.92
C PRO A 9 18.30 -7.87 -12.55
N ILE A 10 18.25 -9.02 -13.24
CA ILE A 10 17.03 -9.55 -13.85
C ILE A 10 16.01 -9.88 -12.76
N LEU A 11 16.46 -10.47 -11.64
CA LEU A 11 15.61 -10.78 -10.51
C LEU A 11 15.07 -9.51 -9.83
N VAL A 12 15.93 -8.50 -9.63
CA VAL A 12 15.51 -7.20 -9.08
C VAL A 12 14.49 -6.52 -10.01
N PHE A 13 14.73 -6.55 -11.32
CA PHE A 13 13.79 -5.99 -12.29
C PHE A 13 12.44 -6.71 -12.28
N LEU A 14 12.43 -8.05 -12.19
CA LEU A 14 11.19 -8.82 -12.02
C LEU A 14 10.45 -8.45 -10.74
N ALA A 15 11.18 -8.25 -9.63
CA ALA A 15 10.59 -7.80 -8.37
C ALA A 15 9.95 -6.41 -8.53
N LEU A 16 10.64 -5.47 -9.18
CA LEU A 16 10.10 -4.14 -9.49
C LEU A 16 8.80 -4.22 -10.30
N LEU A 17 8.76 -5.04 -11.35
CA LEU A 17 7.56 -5.24 -12.15
C LEU A 17 6.39 -5.80 -11.32
N TRP A 18 6.68 -6.75 -10.44
CA TRP A 18 5.67 -7.33 -9.56
C TRP A 18 5.09 -6.32 -8.56
N PHE A 19 5.95 -5.52 -7.90
CA PHE A 19 5.50 -4.53 -6.92
C PHE A 19 4.80 -3.34 -7.57
N THR A 20 5.24 -2.90 -8.74
CA THR A 20 4.55 -1.87 -9.53
C THR A 20 3.16 -2.35 -9.98
N TYR A 21 3.05 -3.58 -10.49
CA TYR A 21 1.74 -4.20 -10.78
C TYR A 21 0.84 -4.23 -9.54
N THR A 22 1.39 -4.61 -8.40
CA THR A 22 0.65 -4.69 -7.13
C THR A 22 0.13 -3.30 -6.71
N ASN A 23 0.93 -2.25 -6.83
CA ASN A 23 0.52 -0.87 -6.57
C ASN A 23 -0.63 -0.42 -7.49
N ILE A 24 -0.54 -0.73 -8.79
CA ILE A 24 -1.60 -0.41 -9.76
C ILE A 24 -2.89 -1.17 -9.41
N SER A 25 -2.78 -2.46 -9.09
CA SER A 25 -3.91 -3.29 -8.69
C SER A 25 -4.62 -2.75 -7.45
N TYR A 26 -3.86 -2.30 -6.44
CA TYR A 26 -4.43 -1.61 -5.28
C TYR A 26 -5.15 -0.33 -5.69
N ALA A 27 -4.52 0.55 -6.46
CA ALA A 27 -5.12 1.80 -6.92
C ALA A 27 -6.44 1.58 -7.70
N VAL A 28 -6.45 0.62 -8.63
CA VAL A 28 -7.65 0.25 -9.40
C VAL A 28 -8.74 -0.30 -8.49
N THR A 29 -8.38 -1.14 -7.51
CA THR A 29 -9.35 -1.70 -6.56
C THR A 29 -9.98 -0.61 -5.70
N LEU A 30 -9.18 0.32 -5.19
CA LEU A 30 -9.68 1.48 -4.43
C LEU A 30 -10.61 2.35 -5.28
N TYR A 31 -10.23 2.63 -6.53
CA TYR A 31 -11.04 3.40 -7.46
C TYR A 31 -12.38 2.72 -7.76
N ARG A 32 -12.36 1.43 -8.12
CA ARG A 32 -13.58 0.64 -8.38
C ARG A 32 -14.46 0.54 -7.15
N ALA A 33 -13.89 0.34 -5.97
CA ALA A 33 -14.64 0.26 -4.73
C ALA A 33 -15.38 1.57 -4.42
N LYS A 34 -14.67 2.70 -4.51
CA LYS A 34 -15.25 4.03 -4.30
C LYS A 34 -16.33 4.36 -5.35
N LYS A 35 -16.15 3.90 -6.59
CA LYS A 35 -17.15 4.06 -7.66
C LYS A 35 -18.42 3.21 -7.40
N ASN A 36 -18.25 1.98 -6.93
CA ASN A 36 -19.36 1.05 -6.71
C ASN A 36 -20.15 1.35 -5.43
N ASP A 37 -19.54 2.01 -4.45
CA ASP A 37 -20.15 2.28 -3.15
C ASP A 37 -19.77 3.68 -2.67
N HIS A 38 -20.65 4.64 -2.97
CA HIS A 38 -20.49 6.05 -2.58
C HIS A 38 -20.49 6.29 -1.08
N THR A 39 -20.87 5.29 -0.27
CA THR A 39 -20.80 5.39 1.19
C THR A 39 -19.39 5.19 1.74
N LEU A 40 -18.47 4.65 0.94
CA LEU A 40 -17.07 4.43 1.34
C LEU A 40 -16.35 5.77 1.50
N SER A 41 -15.93 6.03 2.74
CA SER A 41 -15.12 7.18 3.11
C SER A 41 -13.72 6.76 3.52
N LEU A 42 -12.74 7.64 3.29
CA LEU A 42 -11.36 7.43 3.70
C LEU A 42 -11.27 7.53 5.23
N CYS A 43 -10.84 6.47 5.91
CA CYS A 43 -10.73 6.44 7.36
C CYS A 43 -9.35 6.92 7.85
N LEU A 44 -8.78 7.91 7.17
CA LEU A 44 -7.51 8.52 7.55
C LEU A 44 -7.76 9.79 8.37
N SER A 45 -6.93 9.97 9.40
CA SER A 45 -6.80 11.25 10.11
C SER A 45 -6.30 12.32 9.15
N ASP A 46 -6.55 13.60 9.43
CA ASP A 46 -6.12 14.69 8.55
C ASP A 46 -4.59 14.73 8.43
N THR A 47 -3.85 14.46 9.51
CA THR A 47 -2.40 14.26 9.49
C THR A 47 -1.99 13.10 8.58
N GLY A 48 -2.74 12.00 8.62
CA GLY A 48 -2.54 10.84 7.76
C GLY A 48 -2.73 11.16 6.28
N LYS A 49 -3.76 11.94 5.93
CA LYS A 49 -3.99 12.37 4.54
C LYS A 49 -2.81 13.15 3.98
N TYR A 50 -2.32 14.15 4.72
CA TYR A 50 -1.15 14.93 4.31
C TYR A 50 0.09 14.05 4.17
N PHE A 51 0.31 13.12 5.10
CA PHE A 51 1.42 12.18 5.03
C PHE A 51 1.38 11.31 3.76
N TYR A 52 0.23 10.71 3.43
CA TYR A 52 0.10 9.87 2.23
C TYR A 52 0.20 10.67 0.92
N ILE A 53 -0.29 11.92 0.90
CA ILE A 53 -0.13 12.82 -0.25
C ILE A 53 1.35 13.17 -0.46
N ALA A 54 2.06 13.57 0.61
CA ALA A 54 3.49 13.87 0.54
C ALA A 54 4.31 12.64 0.12
N LEU A 55 3.97 11.46 0.65
CA LEU A 55 4.59 10.19 0.30
C LEU A 55 4.39 9.84 -1.18
N LEU A 56 3.21 10.12 -1.75
CA LEU A 56 2.93 9.93 -3.17
C LEU A 56 3.77 10.87 -4.05
N ILE A 57 3.88 12.14 -3.67
CA ILE A 57 4.73 13.12 -4.39
C ILE A 57 6.19 12.67 -4.36
N LEU A 58 6.71 12.28 -3.19
CA LEU A 58 8.07 11.79 -3.04
C LEU A 58 8.32 10.56 -3.92
N TYR A 59 7.39 9.61 -3.94
CA TYR A 59 7.49 8.42 -4.79
C TYR A 59 7.53 8.78 -6.28
N LEU A 60 6.72 9.74 -6.74
CA LEU A 60 6.75 10.19 -8.14
C LEU A 60 8.09 10.85 -8.51
N ILE A 61 8.65 11.68 -7.62
CA ILE A 61 9.96 12.29 -7.82
C ILE A 61 11.03 11.21 -7.95
N LEU A 62 11.07 10.26 -7.01
CA LEU A 62 12.01 9.13 -7.02
C LEU A 62 11.87 8.29 -8.30
N PHE A 63 10.63 8.05 -8.74
CA PHE A 63 10.37 7.29 -9.97
C PHE A 63 10.93 8.00 -11.20
N VAL A 64 10.64 9.29 -11.37
CA VAL A 64 11.13 10.07 -12.53
C VAL A 64 12.65 10.18 -12.54
N THR A 65 13.29 10.44 -11.39
CA THR A 65 14.75 10.57 -11.30
C THR A 65 15.46 9.23 -11.54
N CYS A 66 14.93 8.12 -11.02
CA CYS A 66 15.54 6.81 -11.27
C CYS A 66 15.37 6.39 -12.73
N VAL A 67 14.22 6.66 -13.36
CA VAL A 67 14.01 6.36 -14.77
C VAL A 67 14.94 7.18 -15.67
N SER A 68 15.12 8.48 -15.40
CA SER A 68 16.05 9.31 -16.20
C SER A 68 17.50 8.83 -16.06
N LEU A 69 17.92 8.46 -14.85
CA LEU A 69 19.25 7.88 -14.61
C LEU A 69 19.42 6.52 -15.29
N MET A 70 18.38 5.67 -15.32
CA MET A 70 18.43 4.39 -16.06
C MET A 70 18.61 4.61 -17.56
N VAL A 71 17.92 5.60 -18.15
CA VAL A 71 18.08 5.94 -19.57
C VAL A 71 19.50 6.44 -19.85
N LEU A 72 20.05 7.30 -18.97
CA LEU A 72 21.41 7.79 -19.10
C LEU A 72 22.45 6.66 -18.98
N ALA A 73 22.25 5.72 -18.05
CA ALA A 73 23.12 4.56 -17.88
C ALA A 73 23.14 3.67 -19.12
N ILE A 74 21.99 3.44 -19.77
CA ILE A 74 21.93 2.65 -21.02
C ILE A 74 22.75 3.30 -22.15
N LEU A 75 22.84 4.63 -22.19
CA LEU A 75 23.58 5.36 -23.22
C LEU A 75 25.09 5.39 -22.99
N ASN A 76 25.54 5.32 -21.74
CA ASN A 76 26.96 5.42 -21.37
C ASN A 76 27.56 4.04 -21.08
N ASP A 77 27.11 3.38 -20.01
CA ASP A 77 27.63 2.10 -19.54
C ASP A 77 26.55 1.28 -18.80
N ILE A 78 26.37 0.03 -19.22
CA ILE A 78 25.33 -0.87 -18.69
C ILE A 78 25.54 -1.19 -17.20
N ASN A 79 26.79 -1.15 -16.72
CA ASN A 79 27.12 -1.45 -15.33
C ASN A 79 26.56 -0.40 -14.34
N ASP A 80 26.31 0.83 -14.79
CA ASP A 80 25.74 1.88 -13.94
C ASP A 80 24.22 1.74 -13.77
N LEU A 81 23.58 0.81 -14.49
CA LEU A 81 22.14 0.55 -14.41
C LEU A 81 21.72 -0.05 -13.05
N TYR A 82 22.64 -0.75 -12.36
CA TYR A 82 22.31 -1.49 -11.14
C TYR A 82 21.89 -0.59 -9.99
N ALA A 83 22.58 0.54 -9.80
CA ALA A 83 22.29 1.48 -8.71
C ALA A 83 20.86 2.08 -8.80
N PRO A 84 20.45 2.71 -9.92
CA PRO A 84 19.11 3.29 -10.02
C PRO A 84 18.02 2.21 -10.00
N LEU A 85 18.26 1.03 -10.58
CA LEU A 85 17.32 -0.08 -10.56
C LEU A 85 17.05 -0.58 -9.11
N ASN A 86 18.11 -0.76 -8.32
CA ASN A 86 17.98 -1.22 -6.94
C ASN A 86 17.26 -0.18 -6.06
N ILE A 87 17.63 1.09 -6.17
CA ILE A 87 17.02 2.20 -5.41
C ILE A 87 15.53 2.29 -5.73
N LEU A 88 15.18 2.24 -7.01
CA LEU A 88 13.78 2.29 -7.45
C LEU A 88 12.98 1.10 -6.90
N THR A 89 13.55 -0.10 -6.95
CA THR A 89 12.89 -1.32 -6.46
C THR A 89 12.60 -1.21 -4.96
N ILE A 90 13.59 -0.83 -4.16
CA ILE A 90 13.41 -0.66 -2.71
C ILE A 90 12.35 0.42 -2.42
N GLY A 91 12.40 1.55 -3.14
CA GLY A 91 11.41 2.62 -3.03
C GLY A 91 9.98 2.13 -3.32
N THR A 92 9.80 1.33 -4.39
CA THR A 92 8.50 0.76 -4.77
C THR A 92 7.94 -0.22 -3.73
N ILE A 93 8.81 -1.00 -3.08
CA ILE A 93 8.43 -1.94 -2.02
C ILE A 93 7.94 -1.19 -0.79
N ILE A 94 8.70 -0.18 -0.33
CA ILE A 94 8.34 0.64 0.83
C ILE A 94 7.01 1.35 0.58
N PHE A 95 6.85 1.93 -0.60
CA PHE A 95 5.61 2.57 -1.00
C PHE A 95 4.43 1.58 -0.98
N CYS A 96 4.61 0.38 -1.54
CA CYS A 96 3.59 -0.65 -1.56
C CYS A 96 3.15 -1.06 -0.15
N TYR A 97 4.09 -1.28 0.77
CA TYR A 97 3.79 -1.67 2.14
C TYR A 97 3.01 -0.59 2.90
N LEU A 98 3.35 0.69 2.69
CA LEU A 98 2.65 1.81 3.32
C LEU A 98 1.28 2.05 2.68
N PHE A 99 1.17 1.96 1.35
CA PHE A 99 -0.09 2.16 0.63
C PHE A 99 -1.14 1.09 1.00
N GLN A 100 -0.71 -0.15 1.27
CA GLN A 100 -1.60 -1.22 1.73
C GLN A 100 -2.29 -0.90 3.08
N GLN A 101 -1.70 -0.05 3.91
CA GLN A 101 -2.24 0.33 5.23
C GLN A 101 -3.40 1.33 5.13
N ILE A 102 -3.74 1.82 3.94
CA ILE A 102 -4.88 2.71 3.76
C ILE A 102 -6.18 1.91 3.92
N ILE A 103 -7.06 2.44 4.76
CA ILE A 103 -8.35 1.82 5.11
C ILE A 103 -9.49 2.73 4.66
N PHE A 104 -10.49 2.13 4.01
CA PHE A 104 -11.75 2.77 3.67
C PHE A 104 -12.89 2.15 4.47
N VAL A 105 -13.79 3.00 4.93
CA VAL A 105 -14.89 2.64 5.82
C VAL A 105 -16.18 3.18 5.22
N GLY A 106 -17.10 2.29 4.88
CA GLY A 106 -18.45 2.62 4.42
C GLY A 106 -19.51 2.24 5.44
N GLN A 107 -20.79 2.38 5.08
CA GLN A 107 -21.88 2.09 6.02
C GLN A 107 -22.07 0.60 6.32
N ARG A 108 -21.81 -0.28 5.34
CA ARG A 108 -22.00 -1.75 5.47
C ARG A 108 -20.73 -2.56 5.31
N GLN A 109 -19.71 -1.99 4.66
CA GLN A 109 -18.48 -2.70 4.28
C GLN A 109 -17.23 -1.87 4.59
N MET A 110 -16.15 -2.55 4.96
CA MET A 110 -14.81 -2.03 5.17
C MET A 110 -13.92 -2.49 4.02
N MET A 111 -12.98 -1.67 3.58
CA MET A 111 -11.91 -2.08 2.70
C MET A 111 -10.57 -1.82 3.35
N ILE A 112 -9.75 -2.87 3.42
CA ILE A 112 -8.38 -2.82 3.96
C ILE A 112 -7.47 -3.26 2.82
N GLY A 113 -6.65 -2.34 2.31
CA GLY A 113 -5.90 -2.56 1.07
C GLY A 113 -6.83 -2.93 -0.10
N ARG A 114 -6.73 -4.17 -0.62
CA ARG A 114 -7.58 -4.68 -1.72
C ARG A 114 -8.78 -5.52 -1.27
N VAL A 115 -8.93 -5.81 0.01
CA VAL A 115 -9.93 -6.77 0.49
C VAL A 115 -11.14 -6.02 1.05
N LYS A 116 -12.31 -6.23 0.44
CA LYS A 116 -13.60 -5.74 0.95
C LYS A 116 -14.19 -6.76 1.93
N LEU A 117 -14.57 -6.30 3.12
CA LEU A 117 -15.09 -7.12 4.21
C LEU A 117 -16.41 -6.52 4.73
N ASP A 118 -17.37 -7.37 5.06
CA ASP A 118 -18.62 -6.95 5.71
C ASP A 118 -18.41 -6.75 7.22
N TYR A 119 -18.82 -5.60 7.77
CA TYR A 119 -18.70 -5.33 9.21
C TYR A 119 -19.47 -6.33 10.07
N ARG A 120 -20.66 -6.74 9.63
CA ARG A 120 -21.54 -7.67 10.37
C ARG A 120 -20.93 -9.05 10.60
N ARG A 121 -19.94 -9.42 9.80
CA ARG A 121 -19.26 -10.72 9.89
C ARG A 121 -18.02 -10.66 10.77
N ILE A 122 -17.66 -9.48 11.28
CA ILE A 122 -16.55 -9.28 12.22
C ILE A 122 -17.06 -9.67 13.62
N LYS A 123 -16.48 -10.71 14.21
CA LYS A 123 -16.95 -11.26 15.50
C LYS A 123 -16.32 -10.61 16.71
N ARG A 124 -15.02 -10.31 16.64
CA ARG A 124 -14.24 -9.73 17.73
C ARG A 124 -13.26 -8.72 17.17
N VAL A 125 -13.18 -7.57 17.82
CA VAL A 125 -12.19 -6.52 17.55
C VAL A 125 -11.40 -6.33 18.83
N THR A 126 -10.08 -6.35 18.70
CA THR A 126 -9.13 -6.19 19.80
C THR A 126 -8.06 -5.20 19.38
N TYR A 127 -7.61 -4.40 20.34
CA TYR A 127 -6.54 -3.42 20.16
C TYR A 127 -5.31 -3.90 20.94
N PRO A 128 -4.50 -4.82 20.37
CA PRO A 128 -3.35 -5.38 21.08
C PRO A 128 -2.28 -4.32 21.40
N LYS A 129 -2.24 -3.23 20.62
CA LYS A 129 -1.42 -2.03 20.84
C LYS A 129 -2.22 -0.81 20.38
N GLU A 130 -1.87 0.38 20.86
CA GLU A 130 -2.54 1.64 20.48
C GLU A 130 -2.59 1.86 18.95
N THR A 131 -1.57 1.39 18.23
CA THR A 131 -1.46 1.54 16.77
C THR A 131 -1.86 0.30 15.99
N LYS A 132 -2.41 -0.75 16.62
CA LYS A 132 -2.77 -1.99 15.93
C LYS A 132 -4.23 -2.36 16.17
N LEU A 133 -4.91 -2.71 15.10
CA LEU A 133 -6.25 -3.29 15.11
C LEU A 133 -6.18 -4.75 14.70
N ARG A 134 -6.63 -5.65 15.57
CA ARG A 134 -6.81 -7.06 15.26
C ARG A 134 -8.29 -7.40 15.28
N PHE A 135 -8.79 -8.04 14.23
CA PHE A 135 -10.18 -8.47 14.17
C PHE A 135 -10.34 -9.87 13.57
N ILE A 136 -11.37 -10.59 14.01
CA ILE A 136 -11.69 -11.93 13.52
C ILE A 136 -12.83 -11.82 12.52
N TYR A 137 -12.57 -12.29 11.30
CA TYR A 137 -13.56 -12.38 10.23
C TYR A 137 -13.69 -13.84 9.78
N GLY A 138 -14.87 -14.43 10.00
CA GLY A 138 -15.07 -15.87 9.82
C GLY A 138 -14.20 -16.69 10.77
N GLN A 139 -13.27 -17.49 10.22
CA GLN A 139 -12.27 -18.28 10.95
C GLN A 139 -10.85 -17.67 10.91
N LYS A 140 -10.64 -16.56 10.20
CA LYS A 140 -9.32 -15.94 10.04
C LYS A 140 -9.18 -14.69 10.89
N SER A 141 -8.01 -14.51 11.51
CA SER A 141 -7.62 -13.28 12.19
C SER A 141 -6.88 -12.36 11.24
N TYR A 142 -7.30 -11.11 11.17
CA TYR A 142 -6.63 -10.06 10.40
C TYR A 142 -6.02 -9.04 11.37
N GLU A 143 -4.83 -8.56 11.03
CA GLU A 143 -4.16 -7.47 11.72
C GLU A 143 -3.88 -6.34 10.75
N THR A 144 -4.17 -5.12 11.17
CA THR A 144 -3.84 -3.92 10.41
C THR A 144 -3.28 -2.84 11.33
N ASN A 145 -2.36 -2.06 10.78
CA ASN A 145 -1.84 -0.89 11.46
C ASN A 145 -2.87 0.24 11.33
N ILE A 146 -3.11 0.97 12.42
CA ILE A 146 -4.06 2.10 12.52
C ILE A 146 -3.37 3.41 12.89
N ARG A 147 -2.03 3.49 12.81
CA ARG A 147 -1.25 4.68 13.19
C ARG A 147 -1.72 6.00 12.58
N PHE A 148 -2.27 5.96 11.36
CA PHE A 148 -2.81 7.13 10.66
C PHE A 148 -4.32 7.06 10.43
N ALA A 149 -4.98 6.06 11.02
CA ALA A 149 -6.42 5.93 10.93
C ALA A 149 -7.09 6.89 11.92
N ASP A 150 -8.25 7.41 11.52
CA ASP A 150 -9.09 8.19 12.43
C ASP A 150 -9.83 7.24 13.38
N ASP A 151 -9.35 7.22 14.62
CA ASP A 151 -9.79 6.31 15.67
C ASP A 151 -11.28 6.48 16.00
N PHE A 152 -11.80 7.71 15.91
CA PHE A 152 -13.21 8.02 16.17
C PHE A 152 -14.09 7.51 15.03
N LYS A 153 -13.72 7.77 13.77
CA LYS A 153 -14.46 7.25 12.60
C LYS A 153 -14.46 5.73 12.57
N LEU A 154 -13.32 5.11 12.89
CA LEU A 154 -13.17 3.66 12.91
C LEU A 154 -14.04 3.03 14.01
N LYS A 155 -13.96 3.53 15.25
CA LYS A 155 -14.78 3.04 16.37
C LYS A 155 -16.27 3.23 16.10
N LYS A 156 -16.68 4.38 15.56
CA LYS A 156 -18.08 4.65 15.22
C LYS A 156 -18.64 3.68 14.17
N ALA A 157 -17.85 3.34 13.16
CA ALA A 157 -18.27 2.38 12.13
C ALA A 157 -18.39 0.95 12.69
N LEU A 158 -17.46 0.55 13.56
CA LEU A 158 -17.48 -0.77 14.20
C LEU A 158 -18.55 -0.90 15.29
N GLN A 159 -18.90 0.18 15.99
CA GLN A 159 -19.95 0.19 17.01
C GLN A 159 -21.36 0.20 16.42
N LYS A 160 -21.60 0.89 15.30
CA LYS A 160 -22.92 0.96 14.64
C LYS A 160 -23.49 -0.38 14.16
N THR A 161 -22.69 -1.44 14.21
CA THR A 161 -23.02 -2.77 13.66
C THR A 161 -23.18 -3.85 14.73
N ARG A 162 -22.96 -3.50 16.00
CA ARG A 162 -23.27 -4.35 17.16
C ARG A 162 -24.63 -3.96 17.70
#